data_AF-A0A1C3FBL7-F1
#
_entry.id   AF-A0A1C3FBL7-F1
#
_cell.length_a   1.000
_cell.length_b   1.000
_cell.length_c   1.000
_cell.angle_alpha   90.00
_cell.angle_beta   90.00
_cell.angle_gamma   90.00
#
_symmetry.space_group_name_H-M   'P 1'
#
loop_
_entity.id
_entity.type
_entity.pdbx_description
1 polymer ?
#
loop_
_entity_poly.entity_id
_entity_poly.type
_entity_poly.pdbx_seq_one_letter_code
_entity_poly.pdbx_strand_id
1 'polypeptide(L)'
;MSVINDLKSIDEHILCVIGGPQGSAIPWDERILQESRCDMVVRGEGELTFTELLNWFFKGKGDLELIPGITYRENNQIKRNSERPPMQNLDQLPLPDHSLNFDRKEPNGSESLITSRGCPYHCAFCFEGKRESAYRTRSISNVMEEVEELLKIRHPFI
;
A
#
# COMPACT_ATOMS: atom_id res chain seq x y z
N MET A 1 5.43 14.66 -16.04
CA MET A 1 4.71 15.67 -15.25
C MET A 1 3.30 15.15 -15.05
N SER A 2 2.91 15.03 -13.78
CA SER A 2 2.23 13.85 -13.25
C SER A 2 0.71 13.93 -13.25
N VAL A 3 0.06 12.76 -13.27
CA VAL A 3 -1.40 12.56 -13.07
C VAL A 3 -1.94 13.39 -11.90
N ILE A 4 -1.14 13.59 -10.85
CA ILE A 4 -1.50 14.44 -9.70
C ILE A 4 -1.65 15.91 -10.08
N ASN A 5 -0.77 16.46 -10.92
CA ASN A 5 -0.89 17.84 -11.37
C ASN A 5 -2.14 18.03 -12.22
N ASP A 6 -2.47 17.06 -13.05
CA ASP A 6 -3.68 17.08 -13.88
C ASP A 6 -4.94 17.03 -12.99
N LEU A 7 -4.99 16.12 -12.03
CA LEU A 7 -6.10 16.04 -11.05
C LEU A 7 -6.25 17.34 -10.27
N LYS A 8 -5.16 17.89 -9.74
CA LYS A 8 -5.15 19.14 -8.99
C LYS A 8 -5.41 20.38 -9.85
N SER A 9 -5.29 20.29 -11.17
CA SER A 9 -5.70 21.36 -12.10
C SER A 9 -7.20 21.38 -12.32
N ILE A 10 -7.86 20.22 -12.16
CA ILE A 10 -9.33 20.09 -12.23
C ILE A 10 -9.96 20.58 -10.94
N ASP A 11 -9.45 20.13 -9.79
CA ASP A 11 -9.91 20.56 -8.47
C ASP A 11 -8.77 20.43 -7.45
N GLU A 12 -8.40 21.55 -6.83
CA GLU A 12 -7.33 21.59 -5.83
C GLU A 12 -7.68 20.83 -4.54
N HIS A 13 -8.98 20.61 -4.28
CA HIS A 13 -9.50 19.93 -3.11
C HIS A 13 -9.47 18.40 -3.20
N ILE A 14 -9.18 17.82 -4.38
CA ILE A 14 -9.00 16.38 -4.51
C ILE A 14 -7.82 15.94 -3.65
N LEU A 15 -8.06 15.08 -2.66
CA LEU A 15 -6.99 14.50 -1.84
C LEU A 15 -6.17 13.50 -2.67
N CYS A 16 -4.91 13.81 -2.92
CA CYS A 16 -3.96 12.95 -3.60
C CYS A 16 -3.06 12.25 -2.57
N VAL A 17 -3.17 10.92 -2.50
CA VAL A 17 -2.37 10.06 -1.63
C VAL A 17 -1.56 9.10 -2.48
N ILE A 18 -0.24 9.05 -2.26
CA ILE A 18 0.65 8.06 -2.89
C ILE A 18 0.99 6.96 -1.87
N GLY A 19 1.14 5.73 -2.35
CA GLY A 19 1.67 4.62 -1.56
C GLY A 19 2.68 3.77 -2.34
N GLY A 20 2.89 2.55 -1.87
CA GLY A 20 3.75 1.57 -2.54
C GLY A 20 5.23 1.69 -2.16
N PRO A 21 6.09 0.80 -2.69
CA PRO A 21 7.49 0.65 -2.27
C PRO A 21 8.33 1.91 -2.51
N GLN A 22 8.03 2.67 -3.57
CA GLN A 22 8.76 3.91 -3.86
C GLN A 22 8.41 5.04 -2.89
N GLY A 23 7.14 5.28 -2.58
CA GLY A 23 6.74 6.26 -1.55
C GLY A 23 7.17 5.84 -0.14
N SER A 24 7.46 4.57 0.02
CA SER A 24 7.95 3.93 1.22
C SER A 24 9.45 4.06 1.46
N ALA A 25 10.22 4.39 0.42
CA ALA A 25 11.66 4.49 0.51
C ALA A 25 12.07 5.83 1.10
N ILE A 26 13.04 5.87 2.00
CA ILE A 26 13.56 7.13 2.56
C ILE A 26 14.66 7.65 1.63
N PRO A 27 14.70 8.96 1.29
CA PRO A 27 13.78 10.05 1.67
C PRO A 27 12.71 10.34 0.59
N TRP A 28 12.30 9.33 -0.17
CA TRP A 28 11.37 9.51 -1.30
C TRP A 28 9.98 9.95 -0.86
N ASP A 29 9.52 9.59 0.33
CA ASP A 29 8.26 10.10 0.90
C ASP A 29 8.23 11.64 0.94
N GLU A 30 9.23 12.25 1.58
CA GLU A 30 9.32 13.71 1.65
C GLU A 30 9.59 14.33 0.27
N ARG A 31 10.46 13.71 -0.53
CA ARG A 31 10.80 14.21 -1.87
C ARG A 31 9.60 14.25 -2.80
N ILE A 32 8.74 13.24 -2.77
CA ILE A 32 7.48 13.21 -3.53
C ILE A 32 6.62 14.42 -3.16
N LEU A 33 6.51 14.75 -1.87
CA LEU A 33 5.75 15.92 -1.42
C LEU A 33 6.46 17.25 -1.73
N GLN A 34 7.78 17.30 -1.84
CA GLN A 34 8.49 18.53 -2.22
C GLN A 34 8.38 18.81 -3.72
N GLU A 35 8.45 17.77 -4.54
CA GLU A 35 8.55 17.89 -6.00
C GLU A 35 7.21 17.73 -6.73
N SER A 36 6.11 17.51 -5.99
CA SER A 36 4.77 17.35 -6.59
C SER A 36 3.65 18.03 -5.79
N ARG A 37 2.47 18.13 -6.40
CA ARG A 37 1.24 18.60 -5.72
C ARG A 37 0.55 17.50 -4.89
N CYS A 38 1.23 16.40 -4.58
CA CYS A 38 0.71 15.35 -3.71
C CYS A 38 0.48 15.90 -2.29
N ASP A 39 -0.57 15.43 -1.61
CA ASP A 39 -0.89 15.89 -0.25
C ASP A 39 -0.26 14.97 0.81
N MET A 40 -0.24 13.66 0.54
CA MET A 40 0.16 12.65 1.51
C MET A 40 0.85 11.44 0.87
N VAL A 41 1.74 10.80 1.63
CA VAL A 41 2.36 9.52 1.31
C VAL A 41 2.08 8.53 2.43
N VAL A 42 1.54 7.37 2.08
CA VAL A 42 1.43 6.19 2.95
C VAL A 42 2.66 5.32 2.76
N ARG A 43 3.34 5.02 3.87
CA ARG A 43 4.59 4.26 3.93
C ARG A 43 4.39 2.92 4.62
N GLY A 44 5.25 1.98 4.27
CA GLY A 44 5.20 0.62 4.76
C GLY A 44 4.04 -0.15 4.14
N GLU A 45 3.41 -0.99 4.95
CA GLU A 45 2.20 -1.73 4.59
C GLU A 45 0.99 -0.80 4.74
N GLY A 46 0.24 -0.64 3.65
CA GLY A 46 -0.77 0.41 3.53
C GLY A 46 -2.12 0.04 4.16
N GLU A 47 -2.41 -1.23 4.41
CA GLU A 47 -3.76 -1.70 4.72
C GLU A 47 -4.34 -1.03 5.96
N LEU A 48 -3.59 -1.03 7.07
CA LEU A 48 -4.03 -0.40 8.32
C LEU A 48 -3.91 1.13 8.24
N THR A 49 -2.77 1.63 7.77
CA THR A 49 -2.48 3.06 7.70
C THR A 49 -3.48 3.80 6.81
N PHE A 50 -3.76 3.27 5.63
CA PHE A 50 -4.70 3.87 4.69
C PHE A 50 -6.13 3.75 5.22
N THR A 51 -6.50 2.65 5.87
CA THR A 51 -7.82 2.52 6.51
C THR A 51 -8.02 3.57 7.62
N GLU A 52 -7.02 3.80 8.46
CA GLU A 52 -7.06 4.87 9.48
C GLU A 52 -7.14 6.26 8.83
N LEU A 53 -6.36 6.51 7.78
CA LEU A 53 -6.40 7.76 7.02
C LEU A 53 -7.78 8.02 6.40
N LEU A 54 -8.42 6.99 5.81
CA LEU A 54 -9.77 7.11 5.26
C LEU A 54 -10.82 7.35 6.34
N ASN A 55 -10.68 6.73 7.52
CA ASN A 55 -11.57 6.98 8.65
C ASN A 55 -11.40 8.42 9.18
N TRP A 56 -10.19 8.94 9.24
CA TRP A 56 -9.95 10.35 9.56
C TRP A 56 -10.58 11.27 8.51
N PHE A 57 -10.28 11.05 7.23
CA PHE A 57 -10.71 11.94 6.15
C PHE A 57 -12.24 11.97 5.96
N PHE A 58 -12.90 10.81 5.94
CA PHE A 58 -14.33 10.73 5.66
C PHE A 58 -15.21 10.83 6.91
N LYS A 59 -14.71 10.39 8.07
CA LYS A 59 -15.54 10.28 9.30
C LYS A 59 -15.08 11.21 10.41
N GLY A 60 -13.98 11.95 10.23
CA GLY A 60 -13.40 12.80 11.27
C GLY A 60 -12.94 12.02 12.50
N LYS A 61 -12.61 10.73 12.36
CA LYS A 61 -12.24 9.87 13.47
C LYS A 61 -10.72 9.85 13.69
N GLY A 62 -10.29 10.28 14.87
CA GLY A 62 -8.88 10.29 15.28
C GLY A 62 -8.15 11.56 14.84
N ASP A 63 -6.84 11.61 15.12
CA ASP A 63 -5.99 12.77 14.85
C ASP A 63 -4.94 12.43 13.78
N LEU A 64 -4.80 13.30 12.78
CA LEU A 64 -3.87 13.10 11.66
C LEU A 64 -2.42 12.92 12.14
N GLU A 65 -2.01 13.67 13.17
CA GLU A 65 -0.65 13.62 13.75
C GLU A 65 -0.35 12.28 14.44
N LEU A 66 -1.38 11.49 14.77
CA LEU A 66 -1.26 10.22 15.47
C LEU A 66 -1.36 9.00 14.55
N ILE A 67 -1.65 9.17 13.26
CA ILE A 67 -1.70 8.06 12.31
C ILE A 67 -0.26 7.63 11.96
N PRO A 68 0.24 6.46 12.40
CA PRO A 68 1.59 6.04 12.06
C PRO A 68 1.65 5.59 10.59
N GLY A 69 2.82 5.79 9.98
CA GLY A 69 3.11 5.38 8.62
C GLY A 69 2.80 6.42 7.55
N ILE A 70 2.44 7.66 7.89
CA ILE A 70 2.21 8.73 6.90
C ILE A 70 3.25 9.85 6.94
N THR A 71 3.49 10.43 5.77
CA THR A 71 4.13 11.73 5.57
C THR A 71 3.14 12.63 4.85
N TYR A 72 2.92 13.86 5.30
CA TYR A 72 1.90 14.74 4.72
C TYR A 72 2.30 16.20 4.74
N ARG A 73 1.63 17.01 3.91
CA ARG A 73 1.78 18.46 3.88
C ARG A 73 0.70 19.12 4.74
N GLU A 74 1.12 19.98 5.66
CA GLU A 74 0.22 20.83 6.44
C GLU A 74 0.85 22.22 6.58
N ASN A 75 0.08 23.28 6.29
CA ASN A 75 0.54 24.68 6.38
C ASN A 75 1.88 24.93 5.64
N ASN A 76 2.03 24.32 4.46
CA ASN A 76 3.25 24.37 3.64
C ASN A 76 4.50 23.76 4.28
N GLN A 77 4.34 22.97 5.34
CA GLN A 77 5.39 22.18 5.97
C GLN A 77 5.14 20.69 5.73
N ILE A 78 6.21 19.92 5.59
CA ILE A 78 6.12 18.47 5.50
C ILE A 78 6.28 17.91 6.92
N LYS A 79 5.27 17.18 7.36
CA LYS A 79 5.25 16.46 8.63
C LYS A 79 5.38 14.97 8.38
N ARG A 80 6.20 14.32 9.20
CA ARG A 80 6.57 12.90 9.07
C ARG A 80 6.22 12.19 10.38
N ASN A 81 5.14 11.42 10.40
CA ASN A 81 4.72 10.70 11.61
C ASN A 81 5.65 9.50 11.88
N SER A 82 5.47 8.82 13.02
CA SER A 82 6.21 7.59 13.35
C SER A 82 5.98 6.49 12.31
N GLU A 83 6.89 5.52 12.25
CA GLU A 83 6.70 4.32 11.43
C GLU A 83 5.57 3.44 11.98
N ARG A 84 4.86 2.74 11.10
CA ARG A 84 3.92 1.69 11.51
C ARG A 84 4.65 0.34 11.49
N PRO A 85 4.66 -0.41 12.61
CA PRO A 85 5.17 -1.77 12.61
C PRO A 85 4.42 -2.66 11.59
N PRO A 86 5.11 -3.53 10.84
CA PRO A 86 4.45 -4.45 9.92
C PRO A 86 3.44 -5.37 10.64
N MET A 87 2.34 -5.70 9.96
CA MET A 87 1.29 -6.55 10.51
C MET A 87 1.82 -7.98 10.74
N GLN A 88 1.72 -8.52 11.95
CA GLN A 88 2.33 -9.83 12.23
C GLN A 88 1.55 -11.00 11.61
N ASN A 89 0.23 -10.99 11.71
CA ASN A 89 -0.62 -12.05 11.16
C ASN A 89 -1.27 -11.60 9.85
N LEU A 90 -0.76 -12.10 8.72
CA LEU A 90 -1.27 -11.77 7.39
C LEU A 90 -2.67 -12.33 7.12
N ASP A 91 -3.08 -13.39 7.82
CA ASP A 91 -4.40 -14.01 7.67
C ASP A 91 -5.54 -13.12 8.21
N GLN A 92 -5.21 -12.03 8.91
CA GLN A 92 -6.20 -11.02 9.32
C GLN A 92 -6.66 -10.13 8.15
N LEU A 93 -5.91 -10.12 7.05
CA LEU A 93 -6.32 -9.40 5.85
C LEU A 93 -7.37 -10.22 5.10
N PRO A 94 -8.39 -9.57 4.51
CA PRO A 94 -9.29 -10.25 3.60
C PRO A 94 -8.51 -10.74 2.38
N LEU A 95 -9.05 -11.74 1.69
CA LEU A 95 -8.52 -12.16 0.40
C LEU A 95 -8.54 -10.98 -0.59
N PRO A 96 -7.51 -10.84 -1.45
CA PRO A 96 -7.48 -9.78 -2.45
C PRO A 96 -8.72 -9.84 -3.36
N ASP A 97 -9.31 -8.69 -3.67
CA ASP A 97 -10.38 -8.63 -4.68
C ASP A 97 -9.79 -8.82 -6.08
N HIS A 98 -9.81 -10.08 -6.46
CA HIS A 98 -9.33 -10.60 -7.72
C HIS A 98 -10.15 -10.13 -8.93
N SER A 99 -11.37 -9.61 -8.74
CA SER A 99 -12.15 -9.02 -9.84
C SER A 99 -11.53 -7.74 -10.42
N LEU A 100 -10.66 -7.07 -9.65
CA LEU A 100 -9.99 -5.83 -10.03
C LEU A 100 -8.70 -6.03 -10.85
N ASN A 101 -8.30 -7.27 -11.12
CA ASN A 101 -7.13 -7.53 -11.95
C ASN A 101 -7.50 -7.44 -13.44
N PHE A 102 -7.14 -6.31 -14.06
CA PHE A 102 -7.47 -5.99 -15.46
C PHE A 102 -6.67 -6.82 -16.49
N ASP A 103 -5.49 -7.32 -16.12
CA ASP A 103 -4.59 -8.07 -17.02
C ASP A 103 -5.02 -9.54 -17.22
N ARG A 104 -6.04 -9.99 -16.48
CA ARG A 104 -6.56 -11.37 -16.53
C ARG A 104 -7.15 -11.79 -17.86
N LYS A 105 -7.64 -10.83 -18.64
CA LYS A 105 -8.31 -11.10 -19.92
C LYS A 105 -7.32 -11.45 -21.03
N GLU A 106 -6.03 -11.24 -20.79
CA GLU A 106 -5.00 -11.59 -21.75
C GLU A 106 -4.78 -13.11 -21.78
N PRO A 107 -4.57 -13.72 -22.98
CA PRO A 107 -4.33 -15.16 -23.11
C PRO A 107 -3.16 -15.69 -22.26
N ASN A 108 -2.21 -14.80 -21.93
CA ASN A 108 -1.04 -15.07 -21.09
C ASN A 108 -1.10 -14.36 -19.73
N GLY A 109 -2.30 -13.91 -19.31
CA GLY A 109 -2.50 -13.21 -18.04
C GLY A 109 -2.07 -14.08 -16.85
N SER A 110 -1.23 -13.51 -15.98
CA SER A 110 -0.78 -14.14 -14.75
C SER A 110 -1.65 -13.72 -13.57
N GLU A 111 -1.84 -14.64 -12.63
CA GLU A 111 -2.41 -14.31 -11.34
C GLU A 111 -1.30 -14.03 -10.35
N SER A 112 -1.42 -12.90 -9.65
CA SER A 112 -0.53 -12.58 -8.55
C SER A 112 -1.11 -13.14 -7.27
N LEU A 113 -0.29 -13.90 -6.54
CA LEU A 113 -0.61 -14.43 -5.23
C LEU A 113 0.59 -14.20 -4.32
N ILE A 114 0.33 -13.68 -3.11
CA ILE A 114 1.37 -13.40 -2.11
C ILE A 114 1.22 -14.40 -0.98
N THR A 115 2.17 -15.31 -0.82
CA THR A 115 2.20 -16.29 0.29
C THR A 115 2.89 -15.74 1.54
N SER A 116 3.73 -14.72 1.40
CA SER A 116 4.54 -14.16 2.48
C SER A 116 4.95 -12.71 2.21
N ARG A 117 5.26 -11.97 3.27
CA ARG A 117 5.81 -10.60 3.21
C ARG A 117 7.08 -10.48 4.04
N GLY A 118 7.95 -9.56 3.63
CA GLY A 118 9.27 -9.35 4.23
C GLY A 118 10.33 -10.31 3.69
N CYS A 119 11.59 -10.07 4.06
CA CYS A 119 12.73 -10.87 3.65
C CYS A 119 13.71 -10.97 4.82
N PRO A 120 14.17 -12.18 5.22
CA PRO A 120 15.06 -12.34 6.38
C PRO A 120 16.53 -11.98 6.05
N TYR A 121 16.81 -11.47 4.85
CA TYR A 121 18.16 -11.17 4.37
C TYR A 121 18.41 -9.68 4.23
N HIS A 122 19.66 -9.26 4.46
CA HIS A 122 20.11 -7.87 4.37
C HIS A 122 21.09 -7.66 3.21
N CYS A 123 20.66 -8.00 1.98
CA CYS A 123 21.51 -7.84 0.80
C CYS A 123 21.86 -6.35 0.58
N ALA A 124 23.13 -6.04 0.37
CA ALA A 124 23.64 -4.66 0.30
C ALA A 124 22.96 -3.77 -0.76
N PHE A 125 22.43 -4.39 -1.83
CA PHE A 125 21.76 -3.72 -2.94
C PHE A 125 20.23 -3.67 -2.80
N CYS A 126 19.64 -4.41 -1.86
CA CYS A 126 18.19 -4.60 -1.82
C CYS A 126 17.49 -3.54 -0.97
N PHE A 127 16.42 -2.96 -1.49
CA PHE A 127 15.55 -2.06 -0.74
C PHE A 127 14.77 -2.80 0.35
N GLU A 128 14.14 -3.92 0.00
CA GLU A 128 13.29 -4.70 0.93
C GLU A 128 14.09 -5.23 2.12
N GLY A 129 15.31 -5.73 1.89
CA GLY A 129 16.18 -6.23 2.97
C GLY A 129 16.70 -5.14 3.91
N LYS A 130 16.63 -3.84 3.55
CA LYS A 130 16.95 -2.74 4.46
C LYS A 130 15.79 -2.40 5.40
N ARG A 131 14.58 -2.83 5.08
CA ARG A 131 13.44 -2.66 5.98
C ARG A 131 13.49 -3.79 7.00
N GLU A 132 13.49 -3.44 8.28
CA GLU A 132 13.41 -4.38 9.39
C GLU A 132 12.00 -5.01 9.48
N SER A 133 11.54 -5.65 8.40
CA SER A 133 10.31 -6.42 8.40
C SER A 133 10.66 -7.90 8.53
N ALA A 134 10.19 -8.52 9.61
CA ALA A 134 10.29 -9.96 9.77
C ALA A 134 9.62 -10.66 8.58
N TYR A 135 10.22 -11.77 8.14
CA TYR A 135 9.59 -12.68 7.19
C TYR A 135 8.34 -13.28 7.84
N ARG A 136 7.18 -13.01 7.25
CA ARG A 136 5.86 -13.42 7.75
C ARG A 136 5.13 -14.17 6.65
N THR A 137 4.56 -15.31 6.98
CA THR A 137 3.84 -16.16 6.04
C THR A 137 2.35 -16.13 6.35
N ARG A 138 1.53 -16.31 5.31
CA ARG A 138 0.14 -16.70 5.48
C ARG A 138 0.05 -18.17 5.86
N SER A 139 -1.05 -18.59 6.48
CA SER A 139 -1.31 -20.01 6.69
C SER A 139 -1.56 -20.72 5.35
N ILE A 140 -1.22 -22.02 5.30
CA ILE A 140 -1.50 -22.85 4.12
C ILE A 140 -2.98 -22.82 3.78
N SER A 141 -3.86 -22.92 4.78
CA SER A 141 -5.32 -22.85 4.59
C SER A 141 -5.75 -21.55 3.93
N ASN A 142 -5.24 -20.40 4.39
CA ASN A 142 -5.59 -19.11 3.83
C ASN A 142 -5.06 -18.93 2.39
N VAL A 143 -3.88 -19.48 2.08
CA VAL A 143 -3.34 -19.49 0.71
C VAL A 143 -4.17 -20.39 -0.20
N MET A 144 -4.55 -21.58 0.26
CA MET A 144 -5.34 -22.53 -0.53
C MET A 144 -6.74 -22.00 -0.83
N GLU A 145 -7.34 -21.26 0.12
CA GLU A 145 -8.61 -20.57 -0.09
C GLU A 145 -8.53 -19.59 -1.27
N GLU A 146 -7.49 -18.76 -1.34
CA GLU A 146 -7.26 -17.84 -2.48
C GLU A 146 -7.03 -18.60 -3.79
N VAL A 147 -6.25 -19.69 -3.76
CA VAL A 147 -6.02 -20.53 -4.95
C VAL A 147 -7.34 -21.10 -5.48
N GLU A 148 -8.23 -21.58 -4.62
CA GLU A 148 -9.54 -22.08 -5.03
C GLU A 148 -10.41 -20.98 -5.64
N GLU A 149 -10.41 -19.77 -5.08
CA GLU A 149 -11.10 -18.62 -5.68
C GLU A 149 -10.56 -18.26 -7.06
N LEU A 150 -9.23 -18.23 -7.22
CA LEU A 150 -8.57 -17.97 -8.49
C LEU A 150 -8.91 -19.02 -9.56
N LEU A 151 -8.95 -20.30 -9.18
CA LEU A 151 -9.31 -21.38 -10.09
C LEU A 151 -10.77 -21.28 -10.53
N LYS A 152 -11.71 -20.96 -9.63
CA LYS A 152 -13.12 -20.72 -9.98
C LYS A 152 -13.28 -19.56 -10.97
N ILE A 153 -12.50 -18.49 -10.80
CA ILE A 153 -12.56 -17.32 -11.69
C ILE A 153 -11.99 -17.66 -13.08
N ARG A 154 -10.87 -18.38 -13.16
CA ARG A 154 -10.21 -18.72 -14.44
C ARG A 154 -10.89 -19.86 -15.18
N HIS A 155 -11.46 -20.81 -14.45
CA HIS A 155 -12.10 -22.01 -14.98
C HIS A 155 -13.51 -22.19 -14.40
N PRO A 156 -14.47 -21.31 -14.74
CA PRO A 156 -15.82 -21.32 -14.15
C PRO A 156 -16.67 -22.55 -14.51
N PHE A 157 -16.14 -23.47 -15.32
CA PHE A 157 -16.81 -24.67 -15.82
C PHE A 157 -16.12 -25.98 -15.39
N ILE A 158 -15.11 -25.90 -14.51
CA ILE A 158 -14.53 -27.05 -13.81
C ILE A 158 -15.10 -27.11 -12.40
#